data_AF-A0A9X3I1C3-F1
#
_entry.id   AF-A0A9X3I1C3-F1
#
_cell.length_a   1.000
_cell.length_b   1.000
_cell.length_c   1.000
_cell.angle_alpha   90.00
_cell.angle_beta   90.00
_cell.angle_gamma   90.00
#
_symmetry.space_group_name_H-M   'P 1'
#
loop_
_entity.id
_entity.type
_entity.pdbx_description
1 polymer ?
#
loop_
_entity_poly.entity_id
_entity_poly.type
_entity_poly.pdbx_seq_one_letter_code
_entity_poly.pdbx_strand_id
1 'polypeptide(L)'
;MDIQKLSTFGALKDYGYKSKSIKEELRQNLLKRIKNNEPAFEGIHGYENTVIPEVERAILSKHNINFLGLRGQAKTRLARMMVNLLDEYIPIVEGSEINDDPFRPISRYARELLEEQGDETPISWIHRNDRFFEKLATPDVTVADIIGDVDPIKAANLKLNYADDRVIHYGMIPRANRSIFVINELPDLQARIQVALFNILQEGDIQIRGFKLRLPLDMQFVFTANPEDYTNRGSIVTPLKDRIGSQILTHYPVDVKTAKKITHQEARLEPGQLEMVQVPELAKDLLEQISFEARDHEYVDSRSGISARLSITAFENLISTAERRGVKNGENKTLLRLGDFLGVIPSITGKIELVYEGEQEGSAMVAQELIGEAVKSLFPTMFPKIEKLQKPDAEDPYSEIVEWFFSESGFELLDETSDADYKKALDSIPALEDLVNKYQPNVPEEDKYFLKEFVLWGLVEYKKLNKFRFSQGMQFKDMYGSYIEGLRNE
;
A
#
# COMPACT_ATOMS: atom_id res chain seq x y z
N MET A 1 -25.00 -29.69 11.07
CA MET A 1 -26.13 -29.28 10.21
C MET A 1 -25.69 -28.00 9.53
N ASP A 2 -25.86 -27.88 8.21
CA ASP A 2 -25.51 -26.65 7.50
C ASP A 2 -26.54 -25.59 7.86
N ILE A 3 -26.12 -24.55 8.58
CA ILE A 3 -27.01 -23.52 9.13
C ILE A 3 -27.80 -22.80 8.04
N GLN A 4 -27.25 -22.75 6.81
CA GLN A 4 -27.85 -22.11 5.66
C GLN A 4 -29.12 -22.81 5.15
N LYS A 5 -29.33 -24.08 5.54
CA LYS A 5 -30.55 -24.84 5.18
C LYS A 5 -31.77 -24.44 6.00
N LEU A 6 -31.59 -23.66 7.06
CA LEU A 6 -32.69 -23.09 7.83
C LEU A 6 -33.25 -21.90 7.03
N SER A 7 -34.51 -22.02 6.61
CA SER A 7 -35.19 -21.02 5.78
C SER A 7 -36.30 -20.27 6.50
N THR A 8 -36.61 -20.61 7.76
CA THR A 8 -37.67 -19.95 8.54
C THR A 8 -37.18 -19.51 9.92
N PHE A 9 -37.86 -18.51 10.49
CA PHE A 9 -37.56 -18.00 11.82
C PHE A 9 -37.78 -19.07 12.92
N GLY A 10 -38.80 -19.90 12.80
CA GLY A 10 -39.06 -21.03 13.70
C GLY A 10 -37.89 -22.00 13.75
N ALA A 11 -37.40 -22.42 12.58
CA ALA A 11 -36.25 -23.32 12.47
C ALA A 11 -34.97 -22.71 13.09
N LEU A 12 -34.79 -21.38 12.95
CA LEU A 12 -33.67 -20.64 13.53
C LEU A 12 -33.74 -20.60 15.07
N LYS A 13 -34.94 -20.46 15.64
CA LYS A 13 -35.17 -20.54 17.09
C LYS A 13 -34.93 -21.95 17.63
N ASP A 14 -35.44 -22.97 16.96
CA ASP A 14 -35.27 -24.37 17.36
C ASP A 14 -33.80 -24.80 17.31
N TYR A 15 -33.04 -24.29 16.35
CA TYR A 15 -31.59 -24.45 16.29
C TYR A 15 -30.85 -23.75 17.45
N GLY A 16 -31.50 -22.81 18.13
CA GLY A 16 -30.92 -22.05 19.24
C GLY A 16 -29.96 -20.95 18.79
N TYR A 17 -30.14 -20.41 17.57
CA TYR A 17 -29.33 -19.29 17.10
C TYR A 17 -29.47 -18.08 18.01
N LYS A 18 -28.35 -17.40 18.28
CA LYS A 18 -28.32 -16.16 19.06
C LYS A 18 -27.68 -15.07 18.25
N SER A 19 -28.47 -14.05 17.93
CA SER A 19 -27.95 -12.86 17.28
C SER A 19 -26.98 -12.12 18.20
N LYS A 20 -25.89 -11.62 17.60
CA LYS A 20 -24.85 -10.84 18.25
C LYS A 20 -24.73 -9.51 17.52
N SER A 21 -24.31 -8.48 18.23
CA SER A 21 -23.89 -7.26 17.56
C SER A 21 -22.60 -7.48 16.79
N ILE A 22 -22.37 -6.75 15.70
CA ILE A 22 -21.15 -6.85 14.90
C ILE A 22 -19.90 -6.61 15.75
N LYS A 23 -19.97 -5.70 16.72
CA LYS A 23 -18.86 -5.43 17.64
C LYS A 23 -18.57 -6.59 18.59
N GLU A 24 -19.60 -7.33 19.02
CA GLU A 24 -19.42 -8.53 19.84
C GLU A 24 -18.88 -9.71 19.00
N GLU A 25 -19.38 -9.86 17.78
CA GLU A 25 -18.90 -10.83 16.80
C GLU A 25 -17.40 -10.65 16.51
N LEU A 26 -16.99 -9.44 16.11
CA LEU A 26 -15.58 -9.09 15.86
C LEU A 26 -14.71 -9.41 17.09
N ARG A 27 -15.17 -9.02 18.29
CA ARG A 27 -14.45 -9.26 19.54
C ARG A 27 -14.28 -10.76 19.83
N GLN A 28 -15.35 -11.55 19.72
CA GLN A 28 -15.30 -12.98 20.03
C GLN A 28 -14.38 -13.75 19.06
N ASN A 29 -14.50 -13.46 17.76
CA ASN A 29 -13.70 -14.11 16.73
C ASN A 29 -12.23 -13.70 16.81
N LEU A 30 -11.94 -12.44 17.14
CA LEU A 30 -10.57 -12.00 17.41
C LEU A 30 -9.98 -12.72 18.63
N LEU A 31 -10.71 -12.80 19.75
CA LEU A 31 -10.24 -13.53 20.94
C LEU A 31 -9.96 -15.00 20.64
N LYS A 32 -10.77 -15.63 19.79
CA LYS A 32 -10.55 -17.01 19.34
C LYS A 32 -9.25 -17.14 18.56
N ARG A 33 -8.99 -16.26 17.59
CA ARG A 33 -7.75 -16.24 16.81
C ARG A 33 -6.52 -16.04 17.70
N ILE A 34 -6.57 -15.05 18.60
CA ILE A 34 -5.50 -14.78 19.57
C ILE A 34 -5.22 -16.01 20.43
N LYS A 35 -6.25 -16.66 20.97
CA LYS A 35 -6.10 -17.86 21.80
C LYS A 35 -5.45 -19.03 21.03
N ASN A 36 -5.70 -19.11 19.73
CA ASN A 36 -5.15 -20.15 18.85
C ASN A 36 -3.79 -19.78 18.25
N ASN A 37 -3.22 -18.60 18.56
CA ASN A 37 -2.05 -18.04 17.87
C ASN A 37 -2.22 -17.94 16.34
N GLU A 38 -3.45 -17.70 15.88
CA GLU A 38 -3.75 -17.47 14.47
C GLU A 38 -3.64 -15.96 14.16
N PRO A 39 -2.95 -15.55 13.08
CA PRO A 39 -2.87 -14.14 12.69
C PRO A 39 -4.26 -13.57 12.34
N ALA A 40 -4.63 -12.45 12.94
CA ALA A 40 -5.87 -11.74 12.59
C ALA A 40 -5.77 -11.02 11.24
N PHE A 41 -4.57 -10.58 10.86
CA PHE A 41 -4.30 -9.77 9.67
C PHE A 41 -3.18 -10.38 8.82
N GLU A 42 -3.46 -11.50 8.15
CA GLU A 42 -2.50 -12.19 7.25
C GLU A 42 -2.03 -11.37 6.04
N GLY A 43 -0.72 -11.32 5.79
CA GLY A 43 -0.15 -10.59 4.65
C GLY A 43 0.01 -9.09 4.87
N ILE A 44 -0.25 -8.60 6.09
CA ILE A 44 0.22 -7.30 6.56
C ILE A 44 1.59 -7.51 7.21
N HIS A 45 2.62 -6.83 6.69
CA HIS A 45 3.99 -6.94 7.18
C HIS A 45 4.42 -5.62 7.83
N GLY A 46 5.17 -5.69 8.93
CA GLY A 46 5.78 -4.54 9.59
C GLY A 46 4.89 -3.86 10.64
N TYR A 47 3.68 -4.37 10.87
CA TYR A 47 2.71 -3.84 11.82
C TYR A 47 2.50 -4.73 13.05
N GLU A 48 3.20 -5.87 13.13
CA GLU A 48 3.01 -6.93 14.12
C GLU A 48 3.18 -6.42 15.56
N ASN A 49 4.08 -5.46 15.76
CA ASN A 49 4.40 -4.90 17.07
C ASN A 49 3.91 -3.45 17.26
N THR A 50 3.24 -2.87 16.27
CA THR A 50 2.82 -1.45 16.27
C THR A 50 1.32 -1.32 16.04
N VAL A 51 0.89 -1.34 14.78
CA VAL A 51 -0.49 -1.06 14.35
C VAL A 51 -1.44 -2.22 14.69
N ILE A 52 -1.03 -3.48 14.45
CA ILE A 52 -1.91 -4.64 14.68
C ILE A 52 -2.36 -4.72 16.16
N PRO A 53 -1.46 -4.65 17.16
CA PRO A 53 -1.87 -4.64 18.57
C PRO A 53 -2.83 -3.50 18.92
N GLU A 54 -2.70 -2.32 18.30
CA GLU A 54 -3.64 -1.21 18.50
C GLU A 54 -5.02 -1.52 17.91
N VAL A 55 -5.07 -2.13 16.72
CA VAL A 55 -6.33 -2.56 16.09
C VAL A 55 -7.01 -3.62 16.94
N GLU A 56 -6.25 -4.60 17.44
CA GLU A 56 -6.78 -5.63 18.33
C GLU A 56 -7.38 -5.01 19.60
N ARG A 57 -6.66 -4.11 20.27
CA ARG A 57 -7.18 -3.40 21.45
C ARG A 57 -8.43 -2.57 21.13
N ALA A 58 -8.51 -1.96 19.96
CA ALA A 58 -9.68 -1.19 19.53
C ALA A 58 -10.90 -2.10 19.30
N ILE A 59 -10.72 -3.24 18.63
CA ILE A 59 -11.78 -4.24 18.43
C ILE A 59 -12.24 -4.82 19.77
N LEU A 60 -11.31 -5.18 20.65
CA LEU A 60 -11.63 -5.67 21.98
C LEU A 60 -12.40 -4.62 22.78
N SER A 61 -12.05 -3.34 22.67
CA SER A 61 -12.78 -2.24 23.31
C SER A 61 -14.09 -1.87 22.61
N LYS A 62 -14.46 -2.55 21.51
CA LYS A 62 -15.67 -2.28 20.70
C LYS A 62 -15.69 -0.85 20.15
N HIS A 63 -14.52 -0.28 19.89
CA HIS A 63 -14.38 1.08 19.39
C HIS A 63 -14.65 1.16 17.89
N ASN A 64 -15.16 2.30 17.45
CA ASN A 64 -15.00 2.71 16.06
C ASN A 64 -13.55 3.17 15.86
N ILE A 65 -12.98 2.87 14.70
CA ILE A 65 -11.55 2.99 14.44
C ILE A 65 -11.31 4.10 13.43
N ASN A 66 -10.29 4.93 13.63
CA ASN A 66 -9.78 5.86 12.63
C ASN A 66 -8.31 5.58 12.38
N PHE A 67 -7.98 5.16 11.16
CA PHE A 67 -6.62 4.98 10.70
C PHE A 67 -6.06 6.30 10.16
N LEU A 68 -4.98 6.75 10.77
CA LEU A 68 -4.29 7.99 10.43
C LEU A 68 -2.93 7.68 9.82
N GLY A 69 -2.72 8.12 8.59
CA GLY A 69 -1.41 8.03 7.97
C GLY A 69 -1.43 8.38 6.49
N LEU A 70 -0.24 8.41 5.89
CA LEU A 70 -0.06 8.81 4.48
C LEU A 70 -0.63 7.74 3.53
N ARG A 71 -0.70 8.08 2.23
CA ARG A 71 -1.24 7.19 1.20
C ARG A 71 -0.38 5.92 1.07
N GLY A 72 -1.03 4.78 0.86
CA GLY A 72 -0.33 3.50 0.69
C GLY A 72 0.24 2.84 1.97
N GLN A 73 -0.13 3.32 3.16
CA GLN A 73 0.18 2.68 4.46
C GLN A 73 -0.86 1.61 4.88
N ALA A 74 -1.34 0.80 3.94
CA ALA A 74 -2.26 -0.33 4.18
C ALA A 74 -3.58 -0.07 4.96
N LYS A 75 -3.99 1.18 5.23
CA LYS A 75 -5.21 1.54 6.00
C LYS A 75 -6.48 0.82 5.52
N THR A 76 -6.80 0.96 4.24
CA THR A 76 -8.00 0.33 3.64
C THR A 76 -7.88 -1.19 3.61
N ARG A 77 -6.67 -1.72 3.46
CA ARG A 77 -6.42 -3.16 3.49
C ARG A 77 -6.71 -3.74 4.88
N LEU A 78 -6.22 -3.10 5.94
CA LEU A 78 -6.54 -3.45 7.33
C LEU A 78 -8.06 -3.46 7.57
N ALA A 79 -8.75 -2.40 7.13
CA ALA A 79 -10.20 -2.29 7.27
C ALA A 79 -10.93 -3.45 6.56
N ARG A 80 -10.53 -3.78 5.33
CA ARG A 80 -11.11 -4.88 4.55
C ARG A 80 -10.86 -6.25 5.19
N MET A 81 -9.70 -6.44 5.81
CA MET A 81 -9.36 -7.70 6.46
C MET A 81 -10.14 -7.96 7.76
N MET A 82 -10.72 -6.93 8.37
CA MET A 82 -11.62 -7.11 9.53
C MET A 82 -12.85 -7.98 9.19
N VAL A 83 -13.23 -8.09 7.91
CA VAL A 83 -14.28 -9.00 7.44
C VAL A 83 -13.98 -10.47 7.79
N ASN A 84 -12.70 -10.84 7.85
CA ASN A 84 -12.27 -12.20 8.21
C ASN A 84 -12.49 -12.51 9.70
N LEU A 85 -12.84 -11.51 10.50
CA LEU A 85 -13.23 -11.63 11.90
C LEU A 85 -14.77 -11.68 12.07
N LEU A 86 -15.54 -11.62 10.99
CA LEU A 86 -16.98 -11.86 11.02
C LEU A 86 -17.29 -13.35 10.92
N ASP A 87 -18.40 -13.75 11.53
CA ASP A 87 -19.06 -15.04 11.33
C ASP A 87 -19.37 -15.18 9.83
N GLU A 88 -19.16 -16.39 9.31
CA GLU A 88 -19.21 -16.64 7.87
C GLU A 88 -20.58 -16.29 7.26
N TYR A 89 -21.66 -16.57 7.99
CA TYR A 89 -23.03 -16.26 7.60
C TYR A 89 -23.85 -15.71 8.77
N ILE A 90 -24.72 -14.74 8.48
CA ILE A 90 -25.77 -14.26 9.40
C ILE A 90 -27.14 -14.36 8.75
N PRO A 91 -28.20 -14.66 9.52
CA PRO A 91 -29.57 -14.67 9.02
C PRO A 91 -30.12 -13.25 8.99
N ILE A 92 -30.93 -12.97 7.98
CA ILE A 92 -31.75 -11.76 7.85
C ILE A 92 -33.19 -12.15 7.52
N VAL A 93 -34.14 -11.25 7.79
CA VAL A 93 -35.51 -11.39 7.28
C VAL A 93 -35.48 -11.26 5.76
N GLU A 94 -36.02 -12.25 5.05
CA GLU A 94 -36.01 -12.26 3.59
C GLU A 94 -36.75 -11.03 3.04
N GLY A 95 -36.18 -10.35 2.05
CA GLY A 95 -36.73 -9.13 1.46
C GLY A 95 -36.44 -7.82 2.22
N SER A 96 -35.77 -7.87 3.37
CA SER A 96 -35.34 -6.66 4.09
C SER A 96 -34.30 -5.85 3.29
N GLU A 97 -34.54 -4.56 3.11
CA GLU A 97 -33.57 -3.63 2.49
C GLU A 97 -32.41 -3.25 3.42
N ILE A 98 -32.54 -3.49 4.73
CA ILE A 98 -31.58 -3.05 5.77
C ILE A 98 -31.05 -4.22 6.61
N ASN A 99 -31.01 -5.42 6.04
CA ASN A 99 -30.46 -6.62 6.68
C ASN A 99 -31.05 -6.88 8.08
N ASP A 100 -32.38 -6.75 8.21
CA ASP A 100 -33.06 -6.89 9.50
C ASP A 100 -32.74 -8.21 10.18
N ASP A 101 -32.39 -8.13 11.46
CA ASP A 101 -32.22 -9.30 12.31
C ASP A 101 -33.60 -9.92 12.61
N PRO A 102 -33.84 -11.21 12.30
CA PRO A 102 -35.10 -11.88 12.62
C PRO A 102 -35.47 -11.83 14.11
N PHE A 103 -34.48 -11.72 15.00
CA PHE A 103 -34.70 -11.60 16.45
C PHE A 103 -34.92 -10.17 16.94
N ARG A 104 -34.50 -9.17 16.15
CA ARG A 104 -34.52 -7.74 16.52
C ARG A 104 -34.82 -6.88 15.29
N PRO A 105 -36.02 -7.02 14.68
CA PRO A 105 -36.37 -6.31 13.45
C PRO A 105 -36.45 -4.79 13.68
N ILE A 106 -35.82 -4.03 12.79
CA ILE A 106 -35.77 -2.57 12.81
C ILE A 106 -36.80 -2.00 11.84
N SER A 107 -36.83 -2.49 10.59
CA SER A 107 -37.75 -1.98 9.58
C SER A 107 -39.18 -2.38 9.89
N ARG A 108 -40.11 -1.52 9.46
CA ARG A 108 -41.54 -1.83 9.52
C ARG A 108 -41.87 -3.10 8.73
N TYR A 109 -41.26 -3.25 7.55
CA TYR A 109 -41.41 -4.44 6.71
C TYR A 109 -41.12 -5.74 7.49
N ALA A 110 -39.96 -5.82 8.15
CA ALA A 110 -39.59 -7.00 8.91
C ALA A 110 -40.48 -7.24 10.13
N ARG A 111 -40.90 -6.16 10.81
CA ARG A 111 -41.83 -6.27 11.96
C ARG A 111 -43.19 -6.80 11.55
N GLU A 112 -43.79 -6.22 10.51
CA GLU A 112 -45.10 -6.65 10.00
C GLU A 112 -45.03 -8.11 9.50
N LEU A 113 -43.98 -8.48 8.77
CA LEU A 113 -43.82 -9.85 8.28
C LEU A 113 -43.68 -10.87 9.43
N LEU A 114 -42.92 -10.55 10.47
CA LEU A 114 -42.78 -11.39 11.67
C LEU A 114 -44.07 -11.47 12.48
N GLU A 115 -44.85 -10.39 12.55
CA GLU A 115 -46.16 -10.39 13.20
C GLU A 115 -47.19 -11.24 12.43
N GLU A 116 -47.16 -11.18 11.09
CA GLU A 116 -48.08 -11.92 10.23
C GLU A 116 -47.76 -13.41 10.14
N GLN A 117 -46.48 -13.76 9.96
CA GLN A 117 -46.07 -15.15 9.66
C GLN A 117 -45.47 -15.89 10.86
N GLY A 118 -45.07 -15.17 11.92
CA GLY A 118 -44.50 -15.77 13.12
C GLY A 118 -43.33 -16.69 12.80
N ASP A 119 -43.46 -17.96 13.15
CA ASP A 119 -42.40 -18.97 13.00
C ASP A 119 -42.16 -19.39 11.53
N GLU A 120 -43.14 -19.15 10.66
CA GLU A 120 -43.01 -19.41 9.22
C GLU A 120 -42.33 -18.26 8.46
N THR A 121 -41.97 -17.17 9.15
CA THR A 121 -41.32 -16.01 8.51
C THR A 121 -40.06 -16.45 7.76
N PRO A 122 -39.96 -16.17 6.45
CA PRO A 122 -38.82 -16.56 5.66
C PRO A 122 -37.56 -15.77 6.04
N ILE A 123 -36.44 -16.47 6.08
CA ILE A 123 -35.11 -15.88 6.32
C ILE A 123 -34.17 -16.19 5.16
N SER A 124 -33.25 -15.28 4.91
CA SER A 124 -32.13 -15.48 4.00
C SER A 124 -30.79 -15.30 4.72
N TRP A 125 -29.71 -15.78 4.11
CA TRP A 125 -28.37 -15.76 4.72
C TRP A 125 -27.44 -14.83 3.94
N ILE A 126 -26.75 -13.95 4.65
CA ILE A 126 -25.74 -13.05 4.08
C ILE A 126 -24.36 -13.57 4.46
N HIS A 127 -23.48 -13.71 3.47
CA HIS A 127 -22.09 -14.10 3.70
C HIS A 127 -21.26 -12.89 4.18
N ARG A 128 -20.25 -13.11 5.02
CA ARG A 128 -19.35 -12.04 5.54
C ARG A 128 -18.78 -11.10 4.47
N ASN A 129 -18.49 -11.60 3.27
CA ASN A 129 -17.93 -10.79 2.19
C ASN A 129 -18.91 -9.71 1.68
N ASP A 130 -20.21 -9.93 1.85
CA ASP A 130 -21.26 -8.97 1.49
C ASP A 130 -21.53 -7.96 2.63
N ARG A 131 -20.83 -8.10 3.76
CA ARG A 131 -20.94 -7.26 4.97
C ARG A 131 -19.79 -6.25 5.06
N PHE A 132 -19.29 -5.80 3.92
CA PHE A 132 -18.28 -4.75 3.81
C PHE A 132 -18.74 -3.66 2.86
N PHE A 133 -18.90 -2.46 3.39
CA PHE A 133 -19.30 -1.27 2.65
C PHE A 133 -18.19 -0.25 2.71
N GLU A 134 -17.89 0.38 1.57
CA GLU A 134 -16.82 1.35 1.45
C GLU A 134 -17.32 2.57 0.69
N LYS A 135 -17.04 3.76 1.22
CA LYS A 135 -17.34 5.02 0.57
C LYS A 135 -16.12 5.93 0.63
N LEU A 136 -15.68 6.39 -0.54
CA LEU A 136 -14.74 7.51 -0.64
C LEU A 136 -15.49 8.80 -0.30
N ALA A 137 -14.95 9.58 0.62
CA ALA A 137 -15.45 10.91 0.90
C ALA A 137 -15.13 11.81 -0.29
N THR A 138 -16.18 12.30 -0.93
CA THR A 138 -16.05 13.27 -2.02
C THR A 138 -17.03 14.42 -1.78
N PRO A 139 -16.71 15.66 -2.20
CA PRO A 139 -17.55 16.82 -1.91
C PRO A 139 -18.95 16.75 -2.53
N ASP A 140 -19.16 15.94 -3.55
CA ASP A 140 -20.44 15.75 -4.25
C ASP A 140 -21.43 14.83 -3.51
N VAL A 141 -20.95 14.06 -2.52
CA VAL A 141 -21.81 13.18 -1.72
C VAL A 141 -22.87 13.99 -0.98
N THR A 142 -24.11 13.51 -0.98
CA THR A 142 -25.22 14.12 -0.26
C THR A 142 -25.56 13.35 1.01
N VAL A 143 -26.27 14.01 1.93
CA VAL A 143 -26.81 13.34 3.13
C VAL A 143 -27.79 12.23 2.72
N ALA A 144 -28.55 12.42 1.62
CA ALA A 144 -29.49 11.44 1.09
C ALA A 144 -28.79 10.16 0.62
N ASP A 145 -27.60 10.25 0.01
CA ASP A 145 -26.85 9.05 -0.43
C ASP A 145 -26.39 8.20 0.76
N ILE A 146 -26.04 8.85 1.88
CA ILE A 146 -25.47 8.20 3.06
C ILE A 146 -26.57 7.66 3.98
N ILE A 147 -27.59 8.46 4.25
CA ILE A 147 -28.66 8.17 5.21
C ILE A 147 -29.94 7.69 4.50
N GLY A 148 -30.31 8.36 3.42
CA GLY A 148 -31.60 8.18 2.76
C GLY A 148 -32.45 9.46 2.77
N ASP A 149 -33.47 9.46 1.93
CA ASP A 149 -34.45 10.54 1.84
C ASP A 149 -35.82 9.98 1.45
N VAL A 150 -36.81 10.86 1.40
CA VAL A 150 -38.16 10.56 0.94
C VAL A 150 -38.17 10.49 -0.58
N ASP A 151 -38.67 9.40 -1.16
CA ASP A 151 -38.79 9.22 -2.60
C ASP A 151 -40.19 9.69 -3.08
N PRO A 152 -40.30 10.83 -3.77
CA PRO A 152 -41.58 11.35 -4.25
C PRO A 152 -42.21 10.48 -5.35
N ILE A 153 -41.40 9.78 -6.14
CA ILE A 153 -41.87 8.90 -7.20
C ILE A 153 -42.52 7.66 -6.58
N LYS A 154 -41.87 7.08 -5.56
CA LYS A 154 -42.42 5.96 -4.78
C LYS A 154 -43.72 6.37 -4.07
N ALA A 155 -43.76 7.57 -3.48
CA ALA A 155 -44.98 8.12 -2.86
C ALA A 155 -46.14 8.25 -3.85
N ALA A 156 -45.88 8.82 -5.02
CA ALA A 156 -46.90 9.02 -6.06
C ALA A 156 -47.43 7.68 -6.61
N ASN A 157 -46.53 6.74 -6.93
CA ASN A 157 -46.91 5.44 -7.50
C ASN A 157 -47.74 4.60 -6.52
N LEU A 158 -47.35 4.58 -5.24
CA LEU A 158 -48.05 3.84 -4.20
C LEU A 158 -49.25 4.59 -3.62
N LYS A 159 -49.50 5.84 -4.07
CA LYS A 159 -50.54 6.75 -3.54
C LYS A 159 -50.44 6.92 -2.02
N LEU A 160 -49.21 6.99 -1.51
CA LEU A 160 -48.92 7.13 -0.08
C LEU A 160 -48.62 8.58 0.27
N ASN A 161 -48.89 8.94 1.52
CA ASN A 161 -48.50 10.24 2.07
C ASN A 161 -46.97 10.29 2.22
N TYR A 162 -46.38 11.47 2.05
CA TYR A 162 -44.97 11.74 2.39
C TYR A 162 -44.61 11.47 3.85
N ALA A 163 -45.60 11.30 4.74
CA ALA A 163 -45.41 10.87 6.13
C ALA A 163 -45.48 9.34 6.33
N ASP A 164 -45.64 8.55 5.27
CA ASP A 164 -45.63 7.08 5.32
C ASP A 164 -44.21 6.54 5.12
N ASP A 165 -43.70 5.77 6.08
CA ASP A 165 -42.30 5.31 6.08
C ASP A 165 -41.96 4.38 4.89
N ARG A 166 -42.96 3.82 4.20
CA ARG A 166 -42.76 3.04 2.97
C ARG A 166 -42.23 3.86 1.81
N VAL A 167 -42.37 5.19 1.86
CA VAL A 167 -41.83 6.10 0.83
C VAL A 167 -40.36 6.45 1.05
N ILE A 168 -39.75 5.94 2.12
CA ILE A 168 -38.32 6.12 2.39
C ILE A 168 -37.49 5.32 1.38
N HIS A 169 -36.48 5.98 0.83
CA HIS A 169 -35.38 5.36 0.12
C HIS A 169 -34.15 5.35 1.04
N TYR A 170 -33.72 4.15 1.45
CA TYR A 170 -32.57 4.01 2.34
C TYR A 170 -31.25 4.27 1.61
N GLY A 171 -30.41 5.11 2.20
CA GLY A 171 -29.03 5.33 1.76
C GLY A 171 -28.09 4.18 2.14
N MET A 172 -26.79 4.40 1.95
CA MET A 172 -25.77 3.37 2.16
C MET A 172 -25.68 2.86 3.61
N ILE A 173 -25.79 3.72 4.62
CA ILE A 173 -25.60 3.32 6.03
C ILE A 173 -26.72 2.38 6.52
N PRO A 174 -28.02 2.68 6.34
CA PRO A 174 -29.07 1.73 6.71
C PRO A 174 -28.94 0.39 5.99
N ARG A 175 -28.59 0.39 4.69
CA ARG A 175 -28.36 -0.85 3.92
C ARG A 175 -27.16 -1.64 4.43
N ALA A 176 -26.20 -0.97 5.04
CA ALA A 176 -25.02 -1.58 5.63
C ALA A 176 -25.23 -2.06 7.07
N ASN A 177 -26.46 -2.07 7.60
CA ASN A 177 -26.75 -2.60 8.93
C ASN A 177 -26.11 -3.98 9.16
N ARG A 178 -25.55 -4.20 10.35
CA ARG A 178 -24.81 -5.40 10.75
C ARG A 178 -23.56 -5.64 9.89
N SER A 179 -22.96 -4.59 9.35
CA SER A 179 -21.77 -4.65 8.49
C SER A 179 -20.66 -3.68 8.91
N ILE A 180 -19.47 -3.86 8.35
CA ILE A 180 -18.34 -2.93 8.49
C ILE A 180 -18.53 -1.82 7.46
N PHE A 181 -18.52 -0.57 7.91
CA PHE A 181 -18.66 0.61 7.04
C PHE A 181 -17.39 1.45 7.08
N VAL A 182 -16.71 1.52 5.93
CA VAL A 182 -15.46 2.25 5.77
C VAL A 182 -15.71 3.59 5.08
N ILE A 183 -15.25 4.68 5.69
CA ILE A 183 -15.19 6.00 5.05
C ILE A 183 -13.74 6.39 4.83
N ASN A 184 -13.34 6.49 3.57
CA ASN A 184 -12.00 6.92 3.21
C ASN A 184 -11.92 8.44 3.03
N GLU A 185 -10.76 9.01 3.38
CA GLU A 185 -10.48 10.44 3.24
C GLU A 185 -11.51 11.31 4.00
N LEU A 186 -11.84 10.94 5.25
CA LEU A 186 -12.87 11.60 6.07
C LEU A 186 -12.81 13.16 6.09
N PRO A 187 -11.63 13.83 6.09
CA PRO A 187 -11.52 15.28 5.96
C PRO A 187 -12.23 15.88 4.73
N ASP A 188 -12.28 15.15 3.61
CA ASP A 188 -12.90 15.61 2.35
C ASP A 188 -14.44 15.55 2.40
N LEU A 189 -15.01 14.97 3.47
CA LEU A 189 -16.45 14.88 3.67
C LEU A 189 -17.02 16.20 4.17
N GLN A 190 -18.10 16.68 3.55
CA GLN A 190 -18.75 17.92 3.96
C GLN A 190 -19.17 17.89 5.45
N ALA A 191 -18.98 19.01 6.16
CA ALA A 191 -19.28 19.14 7.58
C ALA A 191 -20.70 18.69 7.98
N ARG A 192 -21.71 18.96 7.15
CA ARG A 192 -23.10 18.52 7.39
C ARG A 192 -23.24 16.99 7.48
N ILE A 193 -22.47 16.25 6.68
CA ILE A 193 -22.48 14.78 6.69
C ILE A 193 -21.69 14.28 7.90
N GLN A 194 -20.57 14.93 8.24
CA GLN A 194 -19.83 14.61 9.47
C GLN A 194 -20.70 14.77 10.74
N VAL A 195 -21.53 15.81 10.81
CA VAL A 195 -22.51 15.99 11.90
C VAL A 195 -23.58 14.89 11.88
N ALA A 196 -24.03 14.47 10.69
CA ALA A 196 -24.98 13.37 10.59
C ALA A 196 -24.37 12.03 11.08
N LEU A 197 -23.11 11.75 10.72
CA LEU A 197 -22.33 10.61 11.22
C LEU A 197 -22.14 10.66 12.74
N PHE A 198 -21.91 11.85 13.30
CA PHE A 198 -21.79 12.04 14.74
C PHE A 198 -23.05 11.55 15.49
N ASN A 199 -24.24 11.90 14.99
CA ASN A 199 -25.50 11.44 15.61
C ASN A 199 -25.60 9.91 15.59
N ILE A 200 -25.21 9.28 14.48
CA ILE A 200 -25.20 7.81 14.34
C ILE A 200 -24.24 7.16 15.34
N LEU A 201 -23.05 7.73 15.54
CA LEU A 201 -22.08 7.18 16.48
C LEU A 201 -22.47 7.38 17.95
N GLN A 202 -23.22 8.44 18.26
CA GLN A 202 -23.61 8.77 19.63
C GLN A 202 -24.87 8.04 20.07
N GLU A 203 -25.93 8.12 19.27
CA GLU A 203 -27.27 7.63 19.65
C GLU A 203 -27.59 6.28 19.00
N GLY A 204 -26.76 5.83 18.04
CA GLY A 204 -26.97 4.60 17.31
C GLY A 204 -28.12 4.68 16.32
N ASP A 205 -28.85 5.79 16.27
CA ASP A 205 -30.02 5.98 15.41
C ASP A 205 -29.83 7.04 14.32
N ILE A 206 -30.50 6.79 13.20
CA ILE A 206 -30.62 7.71 12.07
C ILE A 206 -32.01 8.32 12.09
N GLN A 207 -32.07 9.63 11.85
CA GLN A 207 -33.31 10.34 11.56
C GLN A 207 -33.34 10.81 10.11
N ILE A 208 -34.42 10.47 9.40
CA ILE A 208 -34.67 10.90 8.02
C ILE A 208 -35.61 12.11 8.03
N ARG A 209 -35.34 13.08 7.16
CA ARG A 209 -36.11 14.33 7.09
C ARG A 209 -37.59 14.06 6.87
N GLY A 210 -38.45 14.69 7.68
CA GLY A 210 -39.90 14.50 7.60
C GLY A 210 -40.45 13.32 8.41
N PHE A 211 -39.58 12.47 8.96
CA PHE A 211 -39.96 11.30 9.73
C PHE A 211 -39.43 11.33 11.17
N LYS A 212 -40.24 10.79 12.08
CA LYS A 212 -39.81 10.42 13.45
C LYS A 212 -39.43 8.94 13.51
N LEU A 213 -38.74 8.45 12.48
CA LEU A 213 -38.23 7.08 12.45
C LEU A 213 -36.80 7.09 13.00
N ARG A 214 -36.56 6.25 13.99
CA ARG A 214 -35.23 5.99 14.57
C ARG A 214 -34.80 4.60 14.17
N LEU A 215 -33.65 4.49 13.51
CA LEU A 215 -33.09 3.22 13.05
C LEU A 215 -31.87 2.89 13.91
N PRO A 216 -32.01 2.11 15.00
CA PRO A 216 -30.88 1.72 15.86
C PRO A 216 -29.98 0.71 15.14
N LEU A 217 -29.12 1.19 14.25
CA LEU A 217 -28.29 0.34 13.39
C LEU A 217 -27.11 -0.23 14.17
N ASP A 218 -26.77 -1.48 13.86
CA ASP A 218 -25.61 -2.16 14.44
C ASP A 218 -24.44 -2.12 13.47
N MET A 219 -23.48 -1.22 13.72
CA MET A 219 -22.43 -0.87 12.76
C MET A 219 -21.04 -0.90 13.40
N GLN A 220 -20.05 -1.36 12.63
CA GLN A 220 -18.64 -1.07 12.89
C GLN A 220 -18.15 -0.01 11.91
N PHE A 221 -17.88 1.21 12.41
CA PHE A 221 -17.28 2.24 11.59
C PHE A 221 -15.75 2.13 11.59
N VAL A 222 -15.17 2.27 10.40
CA VAL A 222 -13.73 2.45 10.20
C VAL A 222 -13.53 3.68 9.32
N PHE A 223 -12.74 4.63 9.79
CA PHE A 223 -12.40 5.84 9.07
C PHE A 223 -10.95 5.77 8.62
N THR A 224 -10.63 6.38 7.48
CA THR A 224 -9.24 6.62 7.09
C THR A 224 -9.04 8.10 6.77
N ALA A 225 -7.90 8.64 7.19
CA ALA A 225 -7.55 10.03 6.93
C ALA A 225 -6.03 10.19 6.77
N ASN A 226 -5.62 11.20 6.01
CA ASN A 226 -4.24 11.66 5.94
C ASN A 226 -4.05 12.80 6.97
N PRO A 227 -3.02 12.74 7.84
CA PRO A 227 -2.70 13.84 8.76
C PRO A 227 -2.58 15.22 8.10
N GLU A 228 -2.06 15.31 6.88
CA GLU A 228 -1.90 16.59 6.14
C GLU A 228 -3.24 17.20 5.70
N ASP A 229 -4.28 16.38 5.52
CA ASP A 229 -5.58 16.90 5.10
C ASP A 229 -6.28 17.65 6.25
N TYR A 230 -5.88 17.42 7.51
CA TYR A 230 -6.41 18.15 8.66
C TYR A 230 -6.07 19.64 8.65
N THR A 231 -4.93 20.01 8.07
CA THR A 231 -4.49 21.41 8.00
C THR A 231 -5.02 22.11 6.75
N ASN A 232 -5.13 21.38 5.63
CA ASN A 232 -5.34 21.99 4.31
C ASN A 232 -6.76 21.80 3.73
N ARG A 233 -7.47 20.71 4.06
CA ARG A 233 -8.75 20.34 3.41
C ARG A 233 -9.96 20.38 4.32
N GLY A 234 -9.75 20.54 5.63
CA GLY A 234 -10.79 20.69 6.62
C GLY A 234 -10.52 19.77 7.82
N SER A 235 -10.71 20.30 9.03
CA SER A 235 -10.61 19.45 10.22
C SER A 235 -11.86 18.58 10.34
N ILE A 236 -11.67 17.34 10.83
CA ILE A 236 -12.79 16.56 11.35
C ILE A 236 -13.46 17.40 12.43
N VAL A 237 -14.77 17.57 12.34
CA VAL A 237 -15.51 18.34 13.35
C VAL A 237 -15.25 17.73 14.73
N THR A 238 -14.86 18.57 15.70
CA THR A 238 -14.48 18.13 17.06
C THR A 238 -15.47 17.14 17.68
N PRO A 239 -16.81 17.33 17.56
CA PRO A 239 -17.76 16.37 18.10
C PRO A 239 -17.61 14.95 17.52
N LEU A 240 -17.32 14.83 16.22
CA LEU A 240 -17.12 13.54 15.56
C LEU A 240 -15.80 12.91 16.03
N LYS A 241 -14.74 13.70 16.09
CA LYS A 241 -13.42 13.25 16.57
C LYS A 241 -13.50 12.65 17.98
N ASP A 242 -14.24 13.29 18.88
CA ASP A 242 -14.43 12.85 20.27
C ASP A 242 -15.24 11.55 20.42
N ARG A 243 -15.96 11.12 19.37
CA ARG A 243 -16.77 9.89 19.36
C ARG A 243 -16.08 8.69 18.70
N ILE A 244 -14.95 8.92 18.04
CA ILE A 244 -14.12 7.84 17.52
C ILE A 244 -13.27 7.32 18.68
N GLY A 245 -13.54 6.08 19.11
CA GLY A 245 -12.92 5.50 20.30
C GLY A 245 -11.42 5.23 20.17
N SER A 246 -10.93 4.91 18.97
CA SER A 246 -9.52 4.62 18.72
C SER A 246 -9.01 5.33 17.48
N GLN A 247 -7.94 6.11 17.64
CA GLN A 247 -7.16 6.68 16.55
C GLN A 247 -5.83 5.95 16.50
N ILE A 248 -5.55 5.32 15.36
CA ILE A 248 -4.41 4.41 15.18
C ILE A 248 -3.52 5.02 14.11
N LEU A 249 -2.26 5.29 14.45
CA LEU A 249 -1.29 5.87 13.53
C LEU A 249 -0.59 4.76 12.74
N THR A 250 -0.76 4.78 11.43
CA THR A 250 -0.04 3.89 10.51
C THR A 250 1.28 4.51 10.09
N HIS A 251 2.20 3.67 9.64
CA HIS A 251 3.52 4.11 9.16
C HIS A 251 3.95 3.32 7.93
N TYR A 252 4.94 3.82 7.19
CA TYR A 252 5.63 3.03 6.17
C TYR A 252 6.51 1.95 6.81
N PRO A 253 6.92 0.91 6.06
CA PRO A 253 7.90 -0.06 6.54
C PRO A 253 9.16 0.65 7.05
N VAL A 254 9.62 0.24 8.23
CA VAL A 254 10.77 0.84 8.93
C VAL A 254 12.11 0.24 8.50
N ASP A 255 12.08 -0.88 7.77
CA ASP A 255 13.27 -1.59 7.31
C ASP A 255 13.07 -2.16 5.90
N VAL A 256 14.19 -2.28 5.16
CA VAL A 256 14.23 -2.78 3.77
C VAL A 256 13.71 -4.21 3.65
N LYS A 257 13.99 -5.08 4.63
CA LYS A 257 13.57 -6.48 4.59
C LYS A 257 12.04 -6.60 4.59
N THR A 258 11.36 -5.80 5.41
CA THR A 258 9.90 -5.72 5.43
C THR A 258 9.37 -5.11 4.14
N ALA A 259 9.98 -4.04 3.64
CA ALA A 259 9.58 -3.40 2.38
C ALA A 259 9.66 -4.37 1.19
N LYS A 260 10.76 -5.14 1.07
CA LYS A 260 10.95 -6.18 0.05
C LYS A 260 9.84 -7.24 0.07
N LYS A 261 9.43 -7.69 1.25
CA LYS A 261 8.33 -8.67 1.37
C LYS A 261 7.03 -8.10 0.81
N ILE A 262 6.75 -6.82 1.08
CA ILE A 262 5.56 -6.15 0.56
C ILE A 262 5.65 -6.03 -0.96
N THR A 263 6.77 -5.54 -1.50
CA THR A 263 6.95 -5.41 -2.94
C THR A 263 6.84 -6.75 -3.66
N HIS A 264 7.48 -7.80 -3.14
CA HIS A 264 7.35 -9.15 -3.70
C HIS A 264 5.91 -9.68 -3.64
N GLN A 265 5.17 -9.37 -2.58
CA GLN A 265 3.77 -9.80 -2.44
C GLN A 265 2.81 -9.06 -3.38
N GLU A 266 3.06 -7.77 -3.63
CA GLU A 266 2.12 -6.90 -4.35
C GLU A 266 2.46 -6.68 -5.83
N ALA A 267 3.71 -6.88 -6.24
CA ALA A 267 4.14 -6.72 -7.62
C ALA A 267 3.45 -7.74 -8.53
N ARG A 268 2.93 -7.26 -9.66
CA ARG A 268 2.23 -8.08 -10.66
C ARG A 268 3.18 -8.42 -11.79
N LEU A 269 4.01 -9.43 -11.53
CA LEU A 269 4.95 -9.96 -12.52
C LEU A 269 4.35 -11.18 -13.22
N GLU A 270 4.51 -11.25 -14.53
CA GLU A 270 4.08 -12.41 -15.30
C GLU A 270 5.02 -13.61 -15.05
N PRO A 271 4.51 -14.86 -15.00
CA PRO A 271 5.36 -16.03 -14.78
C PRO A 271 6.53 -16.14 -15.77
N GLY A 272 6.29 -15.80 -17.04
CA GLY A 272 7.34 -15.80 -18.07
C GLY A 272 8.46 -14.78 -17.79
N GLN A 273 8.14 -13.64 -17.18
CA GLN A 273 9.13 -12.65 -16.78
C GLN A 273 10.04 -13.18 -15.65
N LEU A 274 9.45 -13.87 -14.67
CA LEU A 274 10.17 -14.47 -13.55
C LEU A 274 11.08 -15.63 -14.00
N GLU A 275 10.72 -16.34 -15.07
CA GLU A 275 11.54 -17.41 -15.65
C GLU A 275 12.70 -16.87 -16.51
N MET A 276 12.48 -15.74 -17.18
CA MET A 276 13.43 -15.11 -18.10
C MET A 276 14.44 -14.20 -17.39
N VAL A 277 14.00 -13.41 -16.41
CA VAL A 277 14.83 -12.38 -15.76
C VAL A 277 15.34 -12.89 -14.42
N GLN A 278 16.64 -13.03 -14.28
CA GLN A 278 17.29 -13.30 -13.00
C GLN A 278 17.49 -11.99 -12.23
N VAL A 279 17.00 -11.94 -10.99
CA VAL A 279 17.02 -10.75 -10.13
C VAL A 279 17.98 -10.95 -8.96
N PRO A 280 19.15 -10.29 -8.95
CA PRO A 280 20.09 -10.34 -7.83
C PRO A 280 19.44 -9.87 -6.53
N GLU A 281 19.85 -10.46 -5.41
CA GLU A 281 19.26 -10.10 -4.12
C GLU A 281 19.53 -8.64 -3.73
N LEU A 282 20.74 -8.15 -4.07
CA LEU A 282 21.13 -6.74 -3.88
C LEU A 282 20.30 -5.78 -4.75
N ALA A 283 19.84 -6.21 -5.94
CA ALA A 283 18.97 -5.37 -6.75
C ALA A 283 17.63 -5.12 -6.05
N LYS A 284 17.09 -6.12 -5.36
CA LYS A 284 15.87 -5.95 -4.56
C LYS A 284 16.10 -5.02 -3.37
N ASP A 285 17.26 -5.12 -2.72
CA ASP A 285 17.63 -4.22 -1.62
C ASP A 285 17.78 -2.78 -2.11
N LEU A 286 18.46 -2.59 -3.24
CA LEU A 286 18.65 -1.29 -3.88
C LEU A 286 17.33 -0.63 -4.26
N LEU A 287 16.42 -1.42 -4.86
CA LEU A 287 15.10 -0.93 -5.24
C LEU A 287 14.33 -0.36 -4.04
N GLU A 288 14.33 -1.07 -2.92
CA GLU A 288 13.69 -0.55 -1.71
C GLU A 288 14.45 0.63 -1.13
N GLN A 289 15.79 0.59 -1.13
CA GLN A 289 16.61 1.65 -0.58
C GLN A 289 16.30 3.00 -1.25
N ILE A 290 15.99 3.04 -2.56
CA ILE A 290 15.51 4.26 -3.25
C ILE A 290 14.31 4.88 -2.55
N SER A 291 13.33 4.07 -2.12
CA SER A 291 12.16 4.56 -1.37
C SER A 291 12.52 5.09 0.01
N PHE A 292 13.60 4.60 0.65
CA PHE A 292 14.08 5.11 1.92
C PHE A 292 14.82 6.44 1.73
N GLU A 293 15.73 6.53 0.76
CA GLU A 293 16.42 7.78 0.43
C GLU A 293 15.42 8.89 0.07
N ALA A 294 14.40 8.56 -0.72
CA ALA A 294 13.38 9.53 -1.12
C ALA A 294 12.63 10.16 0.07
N ARG A 295 12.51 9.47 1.22
CA ARG A 295 11.75 9.97 2.39
C ARG A 295 12.49 11.05 3.13
N ASP A 296 13.81 11.01 3.09
CA ASP A 296 14.69 11.94 3.78
C ASP A 296 15.37 12.93 2.81
N HIS A 297 15.01 12.89 1.52
CA HIS A 297 15.61 13.70 0.46
C HIS A 297 15.13 15.15 0.47
N GLU A 298 16.05 16.11 0.31
CA GLU A 298 15.73 17.54 0.37
C GLU A 298 14.85 18.02 -0.78
N TYR A 299 14.96 17.39 -1.95
CA TYR A 299 14.15 17.71 -3.14
C TYR A 299 12.77 17.04 -3.18
N VAL A 300 12.43 16.17 -2.21
CA VAL A 300 11.18 15.43 -2.19
C VAL A 300 10.26 15.96 -1.09
N ASP A 301 8.98 16.18 -1.40
CA ASP A 301 7.99 16.58 -0.42
C ASP A 301 7.56 15.38 0.45
N SER A 302 8.19 15.25 1.62
CA SER A 302 7.87 14.21 2.61
C SER A 302 6.42 14.24 3.11
N ARG A 303 5.72 15.38 3.01
CA ARG A 303 4.30 15.51 3.42
C ARG A 303 3.36 14.78 2.47
N SER A 304 3.71 14.72 1.18
CA SER A 304 2.97 13.93 0.19
C SER A 304 3.06 12.42 0.47
N GLY A 305 4.21 12.00 1.02
CA GLY A 305 4.53 10.63 1.44
C GLY A 305 4.97 9.71 0.30
N ILE A 306 6.06 8.98 0.51
CA ILE A 306 6.55 7.97 -0.44
C ILE A 306 6.00 6.58 -0.12
N SER A 307 4.97 6.22 -0.88
CA SER A 307 4.25 4.96 -0.68
C SER A 307 5.00 3.73 -1.21
N ALA A 308 4.64 2.55 -0.70
CA ALA A 308 5.12 1.27 -1.24
C ALA A 308 4.80 1.08 -2.74
N ARG A 309 3.86 1.86 -3.30
CA ARG A 309 3.57 1.84 -4.74
C ARG A 309 4.77 2.26 -5.58
N LEU A 310 5.68 3.08 -5.05
CA LEU A 310 6.91 3.47 -5.76
C LEU A 310 7.74 2.21 -6.04
N SER A 311 8.14 1.48 -5.00
CA SER A 311 8.93 0.25 -5.14
C SER A 311 8.21 -0.80 -5.99
N ILE A 312 6.89 -0.98 -5.82
CA ILE A 312 6.09 -1.93 -6.60
C ILE A 312 6.16 -1.62 -8.10
N THR A 313 5.82 -0.38 -8.51
CA THR A 313 5.84 -0.03 -9.94
C THR A 313 7.26 0.02 -10.49
N ALA A 314 8.22 0.46 -9.68
CA ALA A 314 9.63 0.45 -10.05
C ALA A 314 10.13 -0.99 -10.27
N PHE A 315 9.71 -1.97 -9.46
CA PHE A 315 10.07 -3.37 -9.67
C PHE A 315 9.52 -3.90 -11.00
N GLU A 316 8.24 -3.66 -11.27
CA GLU A 316 7.58 -4.07 -12.52
C GLU A 316 8.29 -3.46 -13.75
N ASN A 317 8.67 -2.18 -13.66
CA ASN A 317 9.41 -1.50 -14.73
C ASN A 317 10.84 -2.03 -14.88
N LEU A 318 11.51 -2.34 -13.77
CA LEU A 318 12.87 -2.88 -13.76
C LEU A 318 12.93 -4.25 -14.46
N ILE A 319 12.00 -5.15 -14.12
CA ILE A 319 11.87 -6.46 -14.77
C ILE A 319 11.57 -6.30 -16.25
N SER A 320 10.62 -5.42 -16.60
CA SER A 320 10.27 -5.14 -18.00
C SER A 320 11.46 -4.57 -18.80
N THR A 321 12.33 -3.79 -18.14
CA THR A 321 13.54 -3.22 -18.76
C THR A 321 14.53 -4.31 -19.13
N ALA A 322 14.82 -5.22 -18.18
CA ALA A 322 15.71 -6.36 -18.42
C ALA A 322 15.11 -7.34 -19.46
N GLU A 323 13.82 -7.67 -19.35
CA GLU A 323 13.11 -8.53 -20.31
C GLU A 323 13.21 -7.97 -21.73
N ARG A 324 12.89 -6.68 -21.92
CA ARG A 324 12.94 -6.03 -23.23
C ARG A 324 14.34 -6.10 -23.84
N ARG A 325 15.39 -5.90 -23.03
CA ARG A 325 16.79 -6.02 -23.46
C ARG A 325 17.13 -7.46 -23.87
N GLY A 326 16.73 -8.44 -23.07
CA GLY A 326 16.95 -9.85 -23.38
C GLY A 326 16.25 -10.28 -24.67
N VAL A 327 14.99 -9.92 -24.85
CA VAL A 327 14.21 -10.24 -26.07
C VAL A 327 14.84 -9.64 -27.32
N LYS A 328 15.30 -8.38 -27.26
CA LYS A 328 15.99 -7.73 -28.39
C LYS A 328 17.29 -8.42 -28.79
N ASN A 329 17.99 -9.02 -27.83
CA ASN A 329 19.21 -9.78 -28.06
C ASN A 329 18.95 -11.27 -28.40
N GLY A 330 17.69 -11.69 -28.45
CA GLY A 330 17.32 -13.09 -28.71
C GLY A 330 17.68 -14.03 -27.55
N GLU A 331 17.75 -13.51 -26.33
CA GLU A 331 18.10 -14.26 -25.13
C GLU A 331 16.87 -14.93 -24.51
N ASN A 332 17.00 -16.20 -24.10
CA ASN A 332 15.94 -16.90 -23.37
C ASN A 332 15.99 -16.64 -21.85
N LYS A 333 17.15 -16.18 -21.37
CA LYS A 333 17.38 -15.78 -19.98
C LYS A 333 18.33 -14.60 -19.96
N THR A 334 18.11 -13.67 -19.04
CA THR A 334 18.92 -12.46 -18.92
C THR A 334 19.11 -12.08 -17.46
N LEU A 335 20.29 -11.58 -17.12
CA LEU A 335 20.60 -11.04 -15.79
C LEU A 335 20.13 -9.59 -15.70
N LEU A 336 19.42 -9.21 -14.65
CA LEU A 336 19.14 -7.81 -14.33
C LEU A 336 20.43 -7.08 -13.97
N ARG A 337 20.66 -5.93 -14.62
CA ARG A 337 21.88 -5.11 -14.50
C ARG A 337 21.61 -3.85 -13.69
N LEU A 338 22.66 -3.22 -13.17
CA LEU A 338 22.50 -1.95 -12.46
C LEU A 338 22.10 -0.83 -13.43
N GLY A 339 22.60 -0.85 -14.67
CA GLY A 339 22.14 0.02 -15.75
C GLY A 339 20.63 -0.06 -16.03
N ASP A 340 19.99 -1.21 -15.78
CA ASP A 340 18.53 -1.37 -15.97
C ASP A 340 17.71 -0.49 -14.99
N PHE A 341 18.31 -0.02 -13.87
CA PHE A 341 17.64 0.93 -12.94
C PHE A 341 17.33 2.29 -13.57
N LEU A 342 18.02 2.67 -14.65
CA LEU A 342 17.60 3.88 -15.38
C LEU A 342 16.20 3.72 -15.99
N GLY A 343 15.76 2.48 -16.25
CA GLY A 343 14.40 2.17 -16.68
C GLY A 343 13.33 2.43 -15.62
N VAL A 344 13.70 2.56 -14.33
CA VAL A 344 12.72 2.84 -13.26
C VAL A 344 12.42 4.32 -13.06
N ILE A 345 13.18 5.22 -13.70
CA ILE A 345 13.02 6.68 -13.56
C ILE A 345 11.56 7.13 -13.80
N PRO A 346 10.85 6.69 -14.86
CA PRO A 346 9.45 7.09 -15.06
C PRO A 346 8.51 6.63 -13.94
N SER A 347 8.82 5.50 -13.29
CA SER A 347 8.06 5.02 -12.13
C SER A 347 8.34 5.83 -10.87
N ILE A 348 9.56 6.31 -10.68
CA ILE A 348 9.93 7.19 -9.56
C ILE A 348 9.24 8.55 -9.73
N THR A 349 9.43 9.21 -10.88
CA THR A 349 8.93 10.57 -11.10
C THR A 349 7.41 10.68 -11.06
N GLY A 350 6.69 9.62 -11.45
CA GLY A 350 5.22 9.58 -11.34
C GLY A 350 4.67 9.25 -9.94
N LYS A 351 5.54 9.05 -8.93
CA LYS A 351 5.17 8.60 -7.58
C LYS A 351 5.77 9.44 -6.45
N ILE A 352 6.63 10.40 -6.77
CA ILE A 352 7.17 11.38 -5.82
C ILE A 352 6.63 12.76 -6.19
N GLU A 353 6.31 13.56 -5.18
CA GLU A 353 6.08 14.99 -5.35
C GLU A 353 7.36 15.72 -4.97
N LEU A 354 7.78 16.69 -5.78
CA LEU A 354 8.99 17.47 -5.53
C LEU A 354 8.65 18.77 -4.83
N VAL A 355 9.58 19.26 -4.01
CA VAL A 355 9.55 20.65 -3.56
C VAL A 355 10.01 21.56 -4.71
N TYR A 356 9.86 22.88 -4.53
CA TYR A 356 10.18 23.86 -5.58
C TYR A 356 11.62 23.73 -6.09
N GLU A 357 12.59 23.51 -5.19
CA GLU A 357 14.00 23.29 -5.51
C GLU A 357 14.19 22.01 -6.35
N GLY A 358 13.49 20.93 -6.03
CA GLY A 358 13.54 19.69 -6.81
C GLY A 358 12.95 19.83 -8.22
N GLU A 359 11.90 20.62 -8.37
CA GLU A 359 11.34 20.94 -9.70
C GLU A 359 12.34 21.74 -10.56
N GLN A 360 13.21 22.55 -9.96
CA GLN A 360 14.26 23.27 -10.69
C GLN A 360 15.39 22.35 -11.18
N GLU A 361 15.81 21.38 -10.37
CA GLU A 361 16.80 20.36 -10.76
C GLU A 361 16.25 19.42 -11.86
N GLY A 362 14.94 19.18 -11.81
CA GLY A 362 14.21 18.35 -12.76
C GLY A 362 14.01 16.92 -12.26
N SER A 363 12.78 16.43 -12.36
CA SER A 363 12.36 15.16 -11.76
C SER A 363 13.20 13.94 -12.17
N ALA A 364 13.65 13.89 -13.41
CA ALA A 364 14.52 12.81 -13.88
C ALA A 364 15.92 12.85 -13.25
N MET A 365 16.45 14.04 -12.96
CA MET A 365 17.74 14.21 -12.29
C MET A 365 17.62 13.77 -10.82
N VAL A 366 16.60 14.24 -10.13
CA VAL A 366 16.31 13.84 -8.74
C VAL A 366 16.14 12.31 -8.64
N ALA A 367 15.42 11.68 -9.58
CA ALA A 367 15.29 10.23 -9.61
C ALA A 367 16.64 9.50 -9.78
N GLN A 368 17.57 10.03 -10.58
CA GLN A 368 18.91 9.47 -10.73
C GLN A 368 19.75 9.65 -9.46
N GLU A 369 19.65 10.81 -8.83
CA GLU A 369 20.30 11.09 -7.54
C GLU A 369 19.83 10.12 -6.46
N LEU A 370 18.53 9.84 -6.38
CA LEU A 370 17.98 8.85 -5.44
C LEU A 370 18.54 7.43 -5.67
N ILE A 371 18.75 7.03 -6.93
CA ILE A 371 19.40 5.75 -7.25
C ILE A 371 20.87 5.78 -6.80
N GLY A 372 21.58 6.88 -7.03
CA GLY A 372 22.96 7.07 -6.59
C GLY A 372 23.12 7.03 -5.07
N GLU A 373 22.30 7.77 -4.32
CA GLU A 373 22.30 7.75 -2.86
C GLU A 373 21.95 6.35 -2.33
N ALA A 374 21.03 5.62 -2.98
CA ALA A 374 20.72 4.24 -2.59
C ALA A 374 21.92 3.30 -2.78
N VAL A 375 22.67 3.45 -3.89
CA VAL A 375 23.93 2.71 -4.12
C VAL A 375 24.94 3.05 -3.03
N LYS A 376 25.15 4.34 -2.77
CA LYS A 376 26.10 4.88 -1.79
C LYS A 376 25.79 4.43 -0.36
N SER A 377 24.52 4.35 0.02
CA SER A 377 24.06 3.85 1.31
C SER A 377 24.28 2.35 1.49
N LEU A 378 24.08 1.56 0.42
CA LEU A 378 24.26 0.11 0.46
C LEU A 378 25.73 -0.33 0.31
N PHE A 379 26.54 0.43 -0.42
CA PHE A 379 27.94 0.12 -0.68
C PHE A 379 28.75 -0.29 0.56
N PRO A 380 28.73 0.46 1.69
CA PRO A 380 29.51 0.14 2.88
C PRO A 380 29.01 -1.10 3.65
N THR A 381 27.86 -1.66 3.28
CA THR A 381 27.36 -2.93 3.84
C THR A 381 28.00 -4.14 3.16
N MET A 382 28.51 -3.96 1.94
CA MET A 382 29.08 -5.02 1.10
C MET A 382 30.58 -4.89 0.91
N PHE A 383 31.11 -3.67 0.85
CA PHE A 383 32.53 -3.42 0.56
C PHE A 383 33.14 -2.46 1.60
N PRO A 384 34.49 -2.42 1.73
CA PRO A 384 35.17 -1.49 2.63
C PRO A 384 34.72 -0.03 2.44
N LYS A 385 34.51 0.70 3.53
CA LYS A 385 34.11 2.11 3.45
C LYS A 385 35.17 2.93 2.69
N ILE A 386 34.72 3.77 1.76
CA ILE A 386 35.59 4.75 1.09
C ILE A 386 35.66 5.99 1.98
N GLU A 387 36.77 6.13 2.71
CA GLU A 387 37.00 7.30 3.56
C GLU A 387 37.41 8.52 2.72
N LYS A 388 36.91 9.70 3.09
CA LYS A 388 37.27 10.99 2.44
C LYS A 388 38.73 11.38 2.65
N LEU A 389 39.36 10.89 3.72
CA LEU A 389 40.74 11.15 4.09
C LEU A 389 41.40 9.83 4.46
N GLN A 390 42.35 9.38 3.66
CA GLN A 390 43.14 8.19 3.96
C GLN A 390 44.49 8.60 4.56
N LYS A 391 45.03 7.78 5.46
CA LYS A 391 46.42 7.94 5.92
C LYS A 391 47.37 7.63 4.75
N PRO A 392 48.54 8.29 4.66
CA PRO A 392 49.48 8.08 3.55
C PRO A 392 49.88 6.62 3.30
N ASP A 393 49.84 5.79 4.36
CA ASP A 393 50.25 4.38 4.32
C ASP A 393 49.05 3.40 4.33
N ALA A 394 47.81 3.88 4.20
CA ALA A 394 46.63 3.02 4.20
C ALA A 394 46.43 2.38 2.81
N GLU A 395 46.34 1.05 2.76
CA GLU A 395 45.96 0.34 1.53
C GLU A 395 44.52 0.69 1.13
N ASP A 396 44.34 1.34 -0.02
CA ASP A 396 43.03 1.57 -0.63
C ASP A 396 42.62 0.31 -1.42
N PRO A 397 41.58 -0.43 -0.99
CA PRO A 397 41.14 -1.65 -1.68
C PRO A 397 40.71 -1.43 -3.12
N TYR A 398 40.45 -0.18 -3.53
CA TYR A 398 39.95 0.19 -4.85
C TYR A 398 41.03 0.77 -5.78
N SER A 399 42.26 0.91 -5.30
CA SER A 399 43.38 1.52 -6.03
C SER A 399 43.59 0.89 -7.41
N GLU A 400 43.70 -0.43 -7.48
CA GLU A 400 43.93 -1.17 -8.74
C GLU A 400 42.82 -0.94 -9.78
N ILE A 401 41.56 -0.82 -9.33
CA ILE A 401 40.44 -0.51 -10.22
C ILE A 401 40.59 0.91 -10.78
N VAL A 402 40.88 1.89 -9.91
CA VAL A 402 41.04 3.29 -10.33
C VAL A 402 42.26 3.44 -11.25
N GLU A 403 43.37 2.75 -10.98
CA GLU A 403 44.57 2.72 -11.82
C GLU A 403 44.32 2.12 -13.20
N TRP A 404 43.47 1.10 -13.29
CA TRP A 404 43.03 0.55 -14.58
C TRP A 404 42.32 1.62 -15.43
N PHE A 405 41.44 2.41 -14.82
CA PHE A 405 40.74 3.52 -15.50
C PHE A 405 41.66 4.69 -15.90
N PHE A 406 42.79 4.89 -15.22
CA PHE A 406 43.80 5.86 -15.64
C PHE A 406 44.60 5.40 -16.87
N SER A 407 44.78 4.09 -17.00
CA SER A 407 45.61 3.49 -18.06
C SER A 407 44.84 3.30 -19.36
N GLU A 408 43.52 3.06 -19.26
CA GLU A 408 42.62 2.84 -20.38
C GLU A 408 41.83 4.11 -20.74
N SER A 409 41.55 4.32 -22.03
CA SER A 409 40.90 5.56 -22.52
C SER A 409 39.39 5.69 -22.19
N GLY A 410 38.81 4.70 -21.51
CA GLY A 410 37.41 4.70 -21.06
C GLY A 410 36.76 3.32 -21.13
N PHE A 411 35.77 3.08 -20.26
CA PHE A 411 34.97 1.85 -20.22
C PHE A 411 33.52 2.18 -20.53
N GLU A 412 32.91 1.46 -21.47
CA GLU A 412 31.53 1.70 -21.88
C GLU A 412 30.65 0.47 -21.64
N LEU A 413 29.49 0.71 -21.04
CA LEU A 413 28.39 -0.24 -20.95
C LEU A 413 27.21 0.28 -21.77
N LEU A 414 26.94 -0.40 -22.88
CA LEU A 414 25.81 -0.07 -23.76
C LEU A 414 24.50 -0.64 -23.20
N ASP A 415 23.42 0.13 -23.34
CA ASP A 415 22.11 -0.22 -22.77
C ASP A 415 21.54 -1.52 -23.32
N GLU A 416 21.71 -1.73 -24.63
CA GLU A 416 21.05 -2.80 -25.37
C GLU A 416 22.01 -3.97 -25.67
N THR A 417 23.18 -4.02 -25.02
CA THR A 417 24.18 -5.07 -25.27
C THR A 417 23.75 -6.44 -24.74
N SER A 418 24.22 -7.52 -25.37
CA SER A 418 23.97 -8.90 -24.94
C SER A 418 24.59 -9.19 -23.56
N ASP A 419 24.07 -10.18 -22.84
CA ASP A 419 24.62 -10.64 -21.57
C ASP A 419 26.06 -11.14 -21.72
N ALA A 420 26.39 -11.75 -22.86
CA ALA A 420 27.75 -12.20 -23.15
C ALA A 420 28.71 -11.01 -23.27
N ASP A 421 28.33 -9.97 -24.01
CA ASP A 421 29.15 -8.78 -24.21
C ASP A 421 29.24 -7.94 -22.93
N TYR A 422 28.16 -7.84 -22.17
CA TYR A 422 28.14 -7.21 -20.84
C TYR A 422 29.14 -7.88 -19.88
N LYS A 423 29.11 -9.22 -19.80
CA LYS A 423 30.04 -9.99 -18.97
C LYS A 423 31.48 -9.80 -19.44
N LYS A 424 31.72 -9.89 -20.74
CA LYS A 424 33.04 -9.68 -21.35
C LYS A 424 33.60 -8.28 -21.08
N ALA A 425 32.75 -7.25 -21.10
CA ALA A 425 33.15 -5.90 -20.75
C ALA A 425 33.61 -5.86 -19.28
N LEU A 426 32.80 -6.31 -18.33
CA LEU A 426 33.18 -6.30 -16.91
C LEU A 426 34.42 -7.16 -16.61
N ASP A 427 34.60 -8.26 -17.33
CA ASP A 427 35.77 -9.14 -17.21
C ASP A 427 37.05 -8.52 -17.79
N SER A 428 36.97 -7.42 -18.56
CA SER A 428 38.15 -6.68 -19.00
C SER A 428 38.83 -5.90 -17.87
N ILE A 429 38.22 -5.83 -16.68
CA ILE A 429 38.76 -5.19 -15.47
C ILE A 429 39.02 -6.29 -14.41
N PRO A 430 40.20 -6.95 -14.43
CA PRO A 430 40.48 -8.07 -13.52
C PRO A 430 40.34 -7.71 -12.04
N ALA A 431 40.71 -6.48 -11.67
CA ALA A 431 40.62 -5.98 -10.30
C ALA A 431 39.17 -5.99 -9.73
N LEU A 432 38.14 -5.95 -10.58
CA LEU A 432 36.75 -6.10 -10.11
C LEU A 432 36.47 -7.54 -9.63
N GLU A 433 36.98 -8.55 -10.33
CA GLU A 433 36.82 -9.95 -9.94
C GLU A 433 37.54 -10.22 -8.61
N ASP A 434 38.77 -9.72 -8.48
CA ASP A 434 39.58 -9.88 -7.27
C ASP A 434 38.92 -9.23 -6.04
N LEU A 435 38.38 -8.02 -6.21
CA LEU A 435 37.67 -7.30 -5.16
C LEU A 435 36.39 -8.05 -4.73
N VAL A 436 35.56 -8.48 -5.70
CA VAL A 436 34.31 -9.20 -5.41
C VAL A 436 34.61 -10.53 -4.72
N ASN A 437 35.59 -11.30 -5.18
CA ASN A 437 35.97 -12.56 -4.54
C ASN A 437 36.54 -12.36 -3.13
N LYS A 438 37.26 -11.27 -2.89
CA LYS A 438 37.85 -10.95 -1.58
C LYS A 438 36.79 -10.58 -0.54
N TYR A 439 35.82 -9.72 -0.90
CA TYR A 439 34.86 -9.16 0.07
C TYR A 439 33.49 -9.84 0.04
N GLN A 440 33.14 -10.52 -1.05
CA GLN A 440 31.87 -11.23 -1.23
C GLN A 440 32.08 -12.69 -1.71
N PRO A 441 32.87 -13.52 -1.01
CA PRO A 441 33.25 -14.86 -1.48
C PRO A 441 32.08 -15.85 -1.59
N ASN A 442 30.95 -15.56 -0.94
CA ASN A 442 29.77 -16.42 -0.90
C ASN A 442 28.64 -15.96 -1.84
N VAL A 443 28.88 -14.93 -2.65
CA VAL A 443 27.88 -14.49 -3.63
C VAL A 443 27.67 -15.57 -4.69
N PRO A 444 26.42 -15.86 -5.10
CA PRO A 444 26.18 -16.73 -6.25
C PRO A 444 26.93 -16.22 -7.49
N GLU A 445 27.54 -17.14 -8.27
CA GLU A 445 28.27 -16.80 -9.50
C GLU A 445 27.42 -15.98 -10.48
N GLU A 446 26.13 -16.26 -10.50
CA GLU A 446 25.15 -15.61 -11.34
C GLU A 446 24.87 -14.15 -10.96
N ASP A 447 25.17 -13.74 -9.71
CA ASP A 447 24.98 -12.37 -9.20
C ASP A 447 26.29 -11.55 -9.22
N LYS A 448 27.45 -12.18 -9.45
CA LYS A 448 28.76 -11.51 -9.43
C LYS A 448 28.85 -10.32 -10.38
N TYR A 449 28.29 -10.45 -11.58
CA TYR A 449 28.35 -9.38 -12.58
C TYR A 449 27.51 -8.15 -12.17
N PHE A 450 26.42 -8.34 -11.41
CA PHE A 450 25.70 -7.22 -10.82
C PHE A 450 26.57 -6.52 -9.77
N LEU A 451 27.28 -7.28 -8.93
CA LEU A 451 28.22 -6.71 -7.96
C LEU A 451 29.37 -5.96 -8.60
N LYS A 452 29.95 -6.47 -9.71
CA LYS A 452 31.01 -5.77 -10.45
C LYS A 452 30.54 -4.39 -10.92
N GLU A 453 29.36 -4.31 -11.53
CA GLU A 453 28.78 -3.02 -11.94
C GLU A 453 28.44 -2.14 -10.73
N PHE A 454 27.92 -2.72 -9.64
CA PHE A 454 27.67 -2.01 -8.38
C PHE A 454 28.91 -1.40 -7.77
N VAL A 455 30.07 -2.05 -7.89
CA VAL A 455 31.36 -1.47 -7.48
C VAL A 455 31.67 -0.21 -8.29
N LEU A 456 31.52 -0.26 -9.61
CA LEU A 456 31.78 0.89 -10.48
C LEU A 456 30.85 2.07 -10.13
N TRP A 457 29.56 1.81 -9.94
CA TRP A 457 28.63 2.85 -9.52
C TRP A 457 28.97 3.39 -8.13
N GLY A 458 29.31 2.53 -7.16
CA GLY A 458 29.76 2.98 -5.84
C GLY A 458 30.97 3.92 -5.93
N LEU A 459 31.98 3.57 -6.73
CA LEU A 459 33.14 4.43 -6.96
C LEU A 459 32.76 5.78 -7.59
N VAL A 460 31.74 5.83 -8.44
CA VAL A 460 31.20 7.09 -8.98
C VAL A 460 30.55 7.92 -7.87
N GLU A 461 29.68 7.32 -7.06
CA GLU A 461 28.97 8.06 -5.99
C GLU A 461 29.93 8.54 -4.88
N TYR A 462 31.06 7.86 -4.69
CA TYR A 462 32.16 8.30 -3.82
C TYR A 462 33.19 9.21 -4.53
N LYS A 463 32.93 9.63 -5.78
CA LYS A 463 33.76 10.55 -6.57
C LYS A 463 35.19 10.04 -6.81
N LYS A 464 35.38 8.73 -6.88
CA LYS A 464 36.62 8.06 -7.30
C LYS A 464 36.65 7.83 -8.82
N LEU A 465 35.49 7.72 -9.45
CA LEU A 465 35.29 7.66 -10.90
C LEU A 465 34.23 8.68 -11.33
N ASN A 466 34.18 8.99 -12.62
CA ASN A 466 33.12 9.74 -13.26
C ASN A 466 32.25 8.83 -14.13
N LYS A 467 30.98 9.22 -14.31
CA LYS A 467 29.99 8.52 -15.12
C LYS A 467 29.33 9.50 -16.07
N PHE A 468 29.38 9.21 -17.36
CA PHE A 468 28.76 10.02 -18.40
C PHE A 468 27.71 9.21 -19.14
N ARG A 469 26.47 9.73 -19.16
CA ARG A 469 25.38 9.15 -19.94
C ARG A 469 25.45 9.68 -21.37
N PHE A 470 25.37 8.78 -22.35
CA PHE A 470 25.18 9.13 -23.77
C PHE A 470 23.95 8.41 -24.32
N SER A 471 23.67 8.59 -25.62
CA SER A 471 22.40 8.17 -26.23
C SER A 471 22.12 6.66 -26.21
N GLN A 472 23.16 5.82 -26.10
CA GLN A 472 23.06 4.36 -26.22
C GLN A 472 23.70 3.60 -25.05
N GLY A 473 24.15 4.31 -24.01
CA GLY A 473 24.90 3.68 -22.95
C GLY A 473 25.49 4.65 -21.95
N MET A 474 26.43 4.13 -21.18
CA MET A 474 27.09 4.81 -20.09
C MET A 474 28.60 4.59 -20.18
N GLN A 475 29.36 5.64 -19.97
CA GLN A 475 30.80 5.61 -19.96
C GLN A 475 31.33 5.91 -18.56
N PHE A 476 32.22 5.07 -18.07
CA PHE A 476 32.98 5.27 -16.85
C PHE A 476 34.38 5.77 -17.22
N LYS A 477 34.85 6.80 -16.52
CA LYS A 477 36.17 7.41 -16.72
C LYS A 477 36.81 7.73 -15.38
N ASP A 478 38.13 7.91 -15.38
CA ASP A 478 38.84 8.47 -14.25
C ASP A 478 38.44 9.95 -13.99
N MET A 479 38.81 10.47 -12.83
CA MET A 479 38.45 11.83 -12.40
C MET A 479 39.19 12.93 -13.16
N TYR A 480 40.36 12.65 -13.73
CA TYR A 480 41.30 13.64 -14.27
C TYR A 480 41.41 13.60 -15.80
N GLY A 481 41.13 12.47 -16.45
CA GLY A 481 41.14 12.31 -17.90
C GLY A 481 40.14 13.23 -18.60
N SER A 482 38.99 13.51 -17.98
CA SER A 482 38.00 14.48 -18.46
C SER A 482 38.54 15.93 -18.48
N TYR A 483 39.36 16.30 -17.50
CA TYR A 483 40.03 17.61 -17.43
C TYR A 483 41.13 17.75 -18.50
N ILE A 484 41.86 16.68 -18.78
CA ILE A 484 42.97 16.68 -19.74
C ILE A 484 42.47 16.63 -21.20
N GLU A 485 41.36 15.94 -21.48
CA GLU A 485 40.73 15.94 -22.81
C GLU A 485 40.12 17.31 -23.17
N GLY A 486 39.54 18.03 -22.19
CA GLY A 486 39.05 19.40 -22.38
C GLY A 486 40.17 20.39 -22.76
N LEU A 487 41.37 20.20 -22.21
CA LEU A 487 42.56 21.02 -22.50
C LEU A 487 43.26 20.64 -23.82
N ARG A 488 42.96 19.48 -24.41
CA ARG A 488 43.50 19.02 -25.70
C ARG A 488 42.64 19.43 -26.89
N ASN A 489 41.40 19.87 -26.65
CA ASN A 489 40.44 20.30 -27.65
C ASN A 489 40.29 21.84 -27.75
N GLU A 490 41.13 22.60 -27.03
CA GLU A 490 41.46 24.01 -27.29
C GLU A 490 42.79 24.10 -28.05
#